data_AF-A0A0X3PK39-F1
#
_entry.id   AF-A0A0X3PK39-F1
#
_cell.length_a   1.000
_cell.length_b   1.000
_cell.length_c   1.000
_cell.angle_alpha   90.00
_cell.angle_beta   90.00
_cell.angle_gamma   90.00
#
_symmetry.space_group_name_H-M   'P 1'
#
loop_
_entity.id
_entity.type
_entity.pdbx_description
1 polymer ?
#
loop_
_entity_poly.entity_id
_entity_poly.type
_entity_poly.pdbx_seq_one_letter_code
_entity_poly.pdbx_strand_id
1 'polypeptide(L)'
;QYPRPHPPRHTIQAARVSPLTLAAWNVRSLLDNPRSNRPERRTALVARELARYKVNIAALSETRFSEQGQLEEVGAGYTFFWSGRPKAERRDAGVAFAIRNDIVGRLPCLPQGINDRLM
;
A
#
# COMPACT_ATOMS: atom_id res chain seq x y z
N GLN A 1 -54.84 -28.39 -23.40
CA GLN A 1 -53.69 -28.31 -22.47
C GLN A 1 -52.93 -27.03 -22.80
N TYR A 2 -52.88 -26.06 -21.89
CA TYR A 2 -52.09 -24.84 -22.07
C TYR A 2 -50.63 -25.10 -21.65
N PRO A 3 -49.62 -24.69 -22.43
CA PRO A 3 -48.22 -24.83 -22.01
C PRO A 3 -47.92 -23.82 -20.90
N ARG A 4 -47.26 -24.26 -19.83
CA ARG A 4 -46.80 -23.37 -18.75
C ARG A 4 -45.61 -22.52 -19.23
N PRO A 5 -45.55 -21.22 -18.93
CA PRO A 5 -44.38 -20.41 -19.22
C PRO A 5 -43.22 -20.81 -18.28
N HIS A 6 -42.04 -21.03 -18.86
CA HIS A 6 -40.81 -21.25 -18.10
C HIS A 6 -40.38 -19.95 -17.40
N PRO A 7 -39.97 -20.00 -16.13
CA PRO A 7 -39.49 -18.81 -15.44
C PRO A 7 -38.13 -18.38 -16.04
N PRO A 8 -37.88 -17.06 -16.17
CA PRO A 8 -36.60 -16.56 -16.63
C PRO A 8 -35.51 -16.96 -15.63
N ARG A 9 -34.49 -17.67 -16.13
CA ARG A 9 -33.26 -17.91 -15.37
C ARG A 9 -32.52 -16.59 -15.22
N HIS A 10 -32.80 -15.88 -14.12
CA HIS A 10 -31.89 -14.86 -13.64
C HIS A 10 -30.67 -15.56 -13.06
N THR A 11 -29.71 -15.87 -13.93
CA THR A 11 -28.35 -16.13 -13.52
C THR A 11 -27.85 -14.83 -12.90
N ILE A 12 -27.79 -14.77 -11.56
CA ILE A 12 -27.05 -13.71 -10.88
C ILE A 12 -25.59 -13.94 -11.28
N GLN A 13 -25.15 -13.21 -12.29
CA GLN A 13 -23.75 -13.15 -12.66
C GLN A 13 -23.05 -12.51 -11.46
N ALA A 14 -22.36 -13.31 -10.66
CA ALA A 14 -21.59 -12.79 -9.54
C ALA A 14 -20.66 -11.70 -10.11
N ALA A 15 -20.79 -10.48 -9.60
CA ALA A 15 -19.94 -9.37 -10.00
C ALA A 15 -18.48 -9.87 -9.92
N ARG A 16 -17.72 -9.74 -11.00
CA ARG A 16 -16.31 -10.13 -11.03
C ARG A 16 -15.55 -9.24 -10.04
N VAL A 17 -15.40 -9.70 -8.80
CA VAL A 17 -14.58 -9.04 -7.79
C VAL A 17 -13.12 -9.37 -8.11
N SER A 18 -12.33 -8.35 -8.45
CA SER A 18 -10.88 -8.52 -8.58
C SER A 18 -10.28 -8.80 -7.19
N PRO A 19 -9.48 -9.86 -7.03
CA PRO A 19 -8.87 -10.17 -5.74
C PRO A 19 -7.87 -9.08 -5.32
N LEU A 20 -7.87 -8.75 -4.03
CA LEU A 20 -6.97 -7.77 -3.41
C LEU A 20 -5.87 -8.50 -2.63
N THR A 21 -4.60 -8.33 -3.04
CA THR A 21 -3.45 -8.96 -2.37
C THR A 21 -2.85 -8.04 -1.31
N LEU A 22 -2.80 -8.50 -0.06
CA LEU A 22 -2.16 -7.79 1.06
C LEU A 22 -0.85 -8.47 1.45
N ALA A 23 0.15 -7.68 1.86
CA ALA A 23 1.39 -8.19 2.44
C ALA A 23 1.82 -7.35 3.65
N ALA A 24 2.67 -7.92 4.51
CA ALA A 24 3.34 -7.21 5.58
C ALA A 24 4.85 -7.49 5.49
N TRP A 25 5.68 -6.46 5.58
CA TRP A 25 7.13 -6.59 5.47
C TRP A 25 7.84 -5.64 6.44
N ASN A 26 8.73 -6.21 7.24
CA ASN A 26 9.72 -5.46 8.00
C ASN A 26 10.88 -4.99 7.09
N VAL A 27 11.09 -3.67 6.99
CA VAL A 27 12.06 -3.05 6.07
C VAL A 27 13.40 -2.70 6.75
N ARG A 28 13.62 -3.06 8.04
CA ARG A 28 14.83 -2.69 8.81
C ARG A 28 16.13 -2.93 8.05
N SER A 29 16.26 -4.10 7.43
CA SER A 29 17.47 -4.52 6.72
C SER A 29 17.82 -3.66 5.50
N LEU A 30 16.85 -2.93 4.91
CA LEU A 30 17.08 -2.02 3.79
C LEU A 30 17.45 -0.59 4.25
N LEU A 31 17.25 -0.25 5.53
CA LEU A 31 17.31 1.12 6.05
C LEU A 31 18.49 1.41 6.99
N ASP A 32 19.31 0.41 7.32
CA ASP A 32 20.33 0.46 8.37
C ASP A 32 21.58 1.31 8.09
N ASN A 33 21.66 2.01 6.95
CA ASN A 33 22.71 3.02 6.74
C ASN A 33 22.21 4.43 7.11
N PRO A 34 22.45 4.93 8.33
CA PRO A 34 22.00 6.25 8.77
C PRO A 34 22.67 7.43 8.05
N ARG A 35 23.68 7.20 7.19
CA ARG A 35 24.40 8.26 6.45
C ARG A 35 23.84 8.55 5.05
N SER A 36 22.89 7.76 4.56
CA SER A 36 22.34 7.95 3.21
C SER A 36 21.04 8.74 3.26
N ASN A 37 21.10 10.00 2.79
CA ASN A 37 19.96 10.93 2.75
C ASN A 37 19.05 10.76 1.53
N ARG A 38 19.06 9.60 0.84
CA ARG A 38 18.32 9.42 -0.42
C ARG A 38 17.21 8.36 -0.27
N PRO A 39 16.04 8.73 0.27
CA PRO A 39 14.93 7.80 0.51
C PRO A 39 14.36 7.18 -0.78
N GLU A 40 14.48 7.87 -1.92
CA GLU A 40 13.94 7.44 -3.21
C GLU A 40 14.57 6.12 -3.68
N ARG A 41 15.89 5.95 -3.53
CA ARG A 41 16.55 4.71 -3.98
C ARG A 41 16.16 3.48 -3.16
N ARG A 42 15.67 3.67 -1.94
CA ARG A 42 15.31 2.57 -1.02
C ARG A 42 13.92 2.05 -1.34
N THR A 43 12.98 2.96 -1.57
CA THR A 43 11.61 2.62 -2.00
C THR A 43 11.60 1.90 -3.36
N ALA A 44 12.58 2.15 -4.22
CA ALA A 44 12.72 1.50 -5.52
C ALA A 44 12.77 -0.02 -5.41
N LEU A 45 13.59 -0.52 -4.48
CA LEU A 45 13.78 -1.94 -4.26
C LEU A 45 12.53 -2.56 -3.65
N VAL A 46 11.89 -1.87 -2.71
CA VAL A 46 10.64 -2.32 -2.09
C VAL A 46 9.55 -2.41 -3.17
N ALA A 47 9.34 -1.36 -3.96
CA ALA A 47 8.36 -1.34 -5.03
C ALA A 47 8.62 -2.43 -6.08
N ARG A 48 9.88 -2.67 -6.45
CA ARG A 48 10.26 -3.76 -7.37
C ARG A 48 9.86 -5.13 -6.82
N GLU A 49 10.08 -5.39 -5.54
CA GLU A 49 9.72 -6.67 -4.94
C GLU A 49 8.19 -6.81 -4.77
N LEU A 50 7.50 -5.74 -4.39
CA LEU A 50 6.03 -5.73 -4.33
C LEU A 50 5.43 -6.01 -5.72
N ALA A 51 5.98 -5.41 -6.77
CA ALA A 51 5.60 -5.68 -8.16
C ALA A 51 5.82 -7.15 -8.54
N ARG A 52 6.97 -7.73 -8.14
CA ARG A 52 7.30 -9.13 -8.40
C ARG A 52 6.27 -10.09 -7.81
N TYR A 53 5.81 -9.83 -6.59
CA TYR A 53 4.80 -10.63 -5.92
C TYR A 53 3.36 -10.20 -6.21
N LYS A 54 3.16 -9.19 -7.09
CA LYS A 54 1.84 -8.63 -7.43
C LYS A 54 1.03 -8.21 -6.19
N VAL A 55 1.71 -7.71 -5.17
CA VAL A 55 1.07 -7.17 -3.97
C VAL A 55 0.24 -5.95 -4.35
N ASN A 56 -0.87 -5.69 -3.67
CA ASN A 56 -1.74 -4.55 -3.99
C ASN A 56 -1.55 -3.47 -2.94
N ILE A 57 -1.46 -3.89 -1.68
CA ILE A 57 -1.20 -3.06 -0.52
C ILE A 57 -0.21 -3.80 0.38
N ALA A 58 0.87 -3.14 0.80
CA ALA A 58 1.84 -3.68 1.73
C ALA A 58 1.94 -2.80 2.98
N ALA A 59 1.81 -3.41 4.16
CA ALA A 59 2.18 -2.80 5.42
C ALA A 59 3.70 -2.93 5.62
N LEU A 60 4.37 -1.81 5.84
CA LEU A 60 5.81 -1.71 6.02
C LEU A 60 6.10 -1.23 7.44
N SER A 61 6.95 -1.96 8.16
CA SER A 61 7.38 -1.57 9.50
C SER A 61 8.84 -1.15 9.54
N GLU A 62 9.15 -0.30 10.53
CA GLU A 62 10.49 0.17 10.87
C GLU A 62 11.09 1.14 9.85
N THR A 63 10.25 1.97 9.26
CA THR A 63 10.61 2.84 8.13
C THR A 63 11.46 4.06 8.52
N ARG A 64 11.66 4.32 9.82
CA ARG A 64 12.42 5.46 10.41
C ARG A 64 12.10 6.83 9.79
N PHE A 65 10.99 6.97 9.07
CA PHE A 65 10.52 8.24 8.54
C PHE A 65 9.94 9.08 9.68
N SER A 66 10.14 10.39 9.58
CA SER A 66 9.63 11.38 10.50
C SER A 66 8.47 12.11 9.82
N GLU A 67 7.51 12.59 10.62
CA GLU A 67 6.36 13.34 10.13
C GLU A 67 5.49 12.53 9.15
N GLN A 68 4.39 13.13 8.69
CA GLN A 68 3.52 12.53 7.68
C GLN A 68 4.08 12.82 6.29
N GLY A 69 4.02 11.85 5.39
CA GLY A 69 4.48 12.07 4.03
C GLY A 69 4.03 11.01 3.04
N GLN A 70 4.24 11.35 1.77
CA GLN A 70 4.02 10.46 0.65
C GLN A 70 5.22 10.50 -0.31
N LEU A 71 5.52 9.38 -0.94
CA LEU A 71 6.55 9.27 -1.97
C LEU A 71 6.05 8.38 -3.09
N GLU A 72 6.05 8.92 -4.30
CA GLU A 72 5.90 8.14 -5.52
C GLU A 72 7.24 8.12 -6.24
N GLU A 73 7.74 6.91 -6.51
CA GLU A 73 8.90 6.77 -7.36
C GLU A 73 8.48 6.58 -8.82
N VAL A 74 8.97 7.46 -9.67
CA VAL A 74 8.64 7.47 -11.10
C VAL A 74 8.97 6.12 -11.73
N GLY A 75 7.96 5.45 -12.26
CA GLY A 75 8.09 4.15 -12.92
C GLY A 75 8.07 2.93 -11.99
N ALA A 76 7.96 3.12 -10.67
CA ALA A 76 7.92 2.01 -9.72
C ALA A 76 6.51 1.40 -9.55
N GLY A 77 5.47 2.16 -9.87
CA GLY A 77 4.07 1.70 -9.84
C GLY A 77 3.46 1.60 -8.43
N TYR A 78 4.13 2.13 -7.41
CA TYR A 78 3.63 2.22 -6.03
C TYR A 78 3.85 3.62 -5.46
N THR A 79 2.89 4.04 -4.64
CA THR A 79 2.99 5.21 -3.76
C THR A 79 3.14 4.74 -2.33
N PHE A 80 4.13 5.28 -1.64
CA PHE A 80 4.38 5.05 -0.24
C PHE A 80 3.75 6.16 0.60
N PHE A 81 3.08 5.79 1.68
CA PHE A 81 2.50 6.68 2.67
C PHE A 81 3.08 6.33 4.02
N TRP A 82 3.41 7.31 4.86
CA TRP A 82 3.90 7.05 6.21
C TRP A 82 3.46 8.12 7.19
N SER A 83 3.54 7.75 8.46
CA SER A 83 3.87 8.73 9.49
C SER A 83 4.99 8.27 10.38
N GLY A 84 5.63 9.27 10.94
CA GLY A 84 6.29 9.13 12.21
C GLY A 84 6.05 10.36 13.08
N ARG A 85 6.58 10.28 14.29
CA ARG A 85 6.60 11.38 15.24
C ARG A 85 7.35 12.61 14.68
N PRO A 86 7.09 13.81 15.23
CA PRO A 86 7.89 14.99 14.95
C PRO A 86 9.37 14.73 15.24
N LYS A 87 10.25 15.32 14.43
CA LYS A 87 11.71 15.10 14.48
C LYS A 87 12.35 15.42 15.84
N ALA A 88 11.65 16.18 16.69
CA ALA A 88 12.06 16.54 18.05
C ALA A 88 11.89 15.40 19.08
N GLU A 89 11.06 14.40 18.79
CA GLU A 89 10.83 13.24 19.66
C GLU A 89 11.76 12.07 19.27
N ARG A 90 12.15 11.23 20.24
CA ARG A 90 13.05 10.08 20.00
C ARG A 90 12.47 9.17 18.89
N ARG A 91 13.34 8.71 17.99
CA ARG A 91 13.01 7.85 16.85
C ARG A 91 12.47 6.50 17.32
N ASP A 92 11.15 6.35 17.31
CA ASP A 92 10.49 5.04 17.33
C ASP A 92 10.31 4.49 15.90
N ALA A 93 10.10 3.18 15.80
CA ALA A 93 9.84 2.49 14.55
C ALA A 93 8.56 3.03 13.88
N GLY A 94 8.71 3.78 12.79
CA GLY A 94 7.59 4.24 11.97
C GLY A 94 6.92 3.11 11.18
N VAL A 95 5.64 3.30 10.90
CA VAL A 95 4.81 2.44 10.03
C VAL A 95 4.57 3.18 8.71
N ALA A 96 4.51 2.44 7.62
CA ALA A 96 4.17 2.96 6.31
C ALA A 96 3.33 1.95 5.53
N PHE A 97 2.60 2.42 4.53
CA PHE A 97 1.97 1.59 3.51
C PHE A 97 2.59 1.84 2.14
N ALA A 98 2.66 0.79 1.33
CA ALA A 98 2.88 0.89 -0.11
C ALA A 98 1.63 0.41 -0.85
N ILE A 99 1.08 1.25 -1.71
CA ILE A 99 -0.16 0.98 -2.46
C ILE A 99 0.13 1.15 -3.94
N ARG A 100 -0.34 0.24 -4.78
CA ARG A 100 -0.18 0.40 -6.23
C ARG A 100 -0.88 1.65 -6.74
N ASN A 101 -0.26 2.34 -7.70
CA ASN A 101 -0.76 3.60 -8.24
C ASN A 101 -2.13 3.45 -8.90
N ASP A 102 -2.44 2.28 -9.48
CA ASP A 102 -3.75 1.99 -10.06
C ASP A 102 -4.88 1.97 -9.02
N ILE A 103 -4.56 1.61 -7.77
CA ILE A 103 -5.51 1.64 -6.65
C ILE A 103 -5.57 3.06 -6.10
N VAL A 104 -4.42 3.72 -5.90
CA VAL A 104 -4.36 5.10 -5.40
C VAL A 104 -5.21 6.04 -6.27
N GLY A 105 -5.08 5.95 -7.60
CA GLY A 105 -5.86 6.77 -8.54
C GLY A 105 -7.37 6.48 -8.55
N ARG A 106 -7.83 5.42 -7.89
CA ARG A 106 -9.24 5.06 -7.73
C ARG A 106 -9.79 5.41 -6.35
N LEU A 107 -8.94 5.81 -5.40
CA LEU A 107 -9.39 6.15 -4.05
C LEU A 107 -10.08 7.53 -4.04
N PRO A 108 -11.20 7.70 -3.32
CA PRO A 108 -11.89 8.97 -3.21
C PRO A 108 -11.10 10.02 -2.40
N CYS A 109 -10.17 9.56 -1.56
CA CYS A 109 -9.25 10.39 -0.79
C CYS A 109 -7.91 9.66 -0.64
N LEU A 110 -6.84 10.42 -0.40
CA LEU A 110 -5.54 9.82 -0.14
C LEU A 110 -5.55 9.11 1.23
N PRO A 111 -4.86 7.96 1.35
CA PRO A 111 -4.64 7.31 2.63
C PRO A 111 -4.00 8.28 3.62
N GLN A 112 -4.70 8.52 4.71
CA GLN A 112 -4.21 9.28 5.84
C GLN A 112 -4.27 8.35 7.04
N GLY A 113 -3.16 8.20 7.73
CA GLY A 113 -3.14 7.25 8.81
C GLY A 113 -3.73 7.82 10.10
N ILE A 114 -4.14 6.90 10.96
CA ILE A 114 -5.05 7.20 12.08
C ILE A 114 -4.26 7.52 13.35
N ASN A 115 -3.08 6.93 13.50
CA ASN A 115 -2.16 7.10 14.62
C ASN A 115 -0.74 6.70 14.17
N ASP A 116 0.31 7.16 14.84
CA ASP A 116 1.72 6.77 14.62
C ASP A 116 1.94 5.24 14.51
N ARG A 117 1.06 4.43 15.11
CA ARG A 117 1.12 2.95 15.07
C ARG A 117 0.24 2.28 14.02
N LEU A 118 -0.71 2.99 13.43
CA LEU A 118 -1.77 2.46 12.55
C LEU A 118 -1.90 3.34 11.30
N MET A 119 -0.74 3.56 10.67
CA MET A 119 -0.55 4.61 9.68
C MET A 119 -0.16 4.09 8.32
#